data_AF-A0A381QE75-F1
#
_entry.id   AF-A0A381QE75-F1
#
_cell.length_a   1.000
_cell.length_b   1.000
_cell.length_c   1.000
_cell.angle_alpha   90.00
_cell.angle_beta   90.00
_cell.angle_gamma   90.00
#
_symmetry.space_group_name_H-M   'P 1'
#
loop_
_entity.id
_entity.type
_entity.pdbx_description
1 polymer ?
#
loop_
_entity_poly.entity_id
_entity_poly.type
_entity_poly.pdbx_seq_one_letter_code
_entity_poly.pdbx_strand_id
1 'polypeptide(L)'
;MLLDTHHHSAFDHWWEYAAENYISWNGDEAVAMDLYYDPVVDEHLQSPLGLIAPTWYLAPQRREVAETAWKFGAAALGLLGDGDVGLTDFRDGLMLAWFTGEFADGKVKRKLWEACDTLFEPSLDPDSGEFTFGFGLNEPHPRGQFNARVMAGWVCQPGAWAQIFHTPNLEKHSQPCVEGVDFPRFAMSQAHWEEGSLHLAVDPCNSAMNGVKTSMNIRRLPADGEWILTSGDQTVSSCVAVGGETRIELQADGSSFTLTAADETVSA
;
A
#
# COMPACT_ATOMS: atom_id res chain seq x y z
N MET A 1 -4.61 19.75 -4.94
CA MET A 1 -3.17 19.39 -4.92
C MET A 1 -2.61 19.69 -3.54
N LEU A 2 -1.76 18.83 -2.96
CA LEU A 2 -1.32 18.92 -1.54
C LEU A 2 -0.72 20.29 -1.15
N LEU A 3 0.03 20.93 -2.07
CA LEU A 3 0.74 22.19 -1.82
C LEU A 3 0.41 23.28 -2.84
N ASP A 4 -0.58 23.05 -3.71
CA ASP A 4 -1.00 23.98 -4.77
C ASP A 4 0.16 24.55 -5.62
N THR A 5 1.09 23.68 -6.03
CA THR A 5 2.24 24.04 -6.88
C THR A 5 2.10 23.47 -8.29
N HIS A 6 2.82 24.00 -9.26
CA HIS A 6 2.79 23.50 -10.66
C HIS A 6 4.01 22.65 -11.02
N HIS A 7 4.70 22.05 -10.05
CA HIS A 7 5.94 21.30 -10.29
C HIS A 7 5.76 20.09 -11.22
N HIS A 8 4.56 19.51 -11.28
CA HIS A 8 4.27 18.38 -12.17
C HIS A 8 4.37 18.76 -13.66
N SER A 9 4.23 20.05 -14.02
CA SER A 9 4.42 20.50 -15.42
C SER A 9 5.80 20.16 -15.99
N ALA A 10 6.83 19.99 -15.15
CA ALA A 10 8.14 19.55 -15.62
C ALA A 10 8.10 18.12 -16.18
N PHE A 11 7.29 17.24 -15.59
CA PHE A 11 7.07 15.89 -16.11
C PHE A 11 6.31 15.94 -17.43
N ASP A 12 5.28 16.78 -17.56
CA ASP A 12 4.50 16.86 -18.80
C ASP A 12 5.36 17.30 -19.99
N HIS A 13 6.17 18.35 -19.82
CA HIS A 13 7.11 18.78 -20.88
C HIS A 13 8.16 17.71 -21.19
N TRP A 14 8.69 17.02 -20.17
CA TRP A 14 9.62 15.92 -20.37
C TRP A 14 8.94 14.76 -21.13
N TRP A 15 7.70 14.44 -20.80
CA TRP A 15 6.95 13.36 -21.42
C TRP A 15 6.68 13.60 -22.90
N GLU A 16 6.32 14.83 -23.29
CA GLU A 16 6.14 15.20 -24.70
C GLU A 16 7.40 14.87 -25.51
N TYR A 17 8.57 15.25 -25.01
CA TYR A 17 9.84 14.91 -25.65
C TYR A 17 10.14 13.41 -25.60
N ALA A 18 9.98 12.78 -24.44
CA ALA A 18 10.32 11.38 -24.22
C ALA A 18 9.46 10.43 -25.07
N ALA A 19 8.18 10.75 -25.26
CA ALA A 19 7.26 9.97 -26.08
C ALA A 19 7.70 9.90 -27.56
N GLU A 20 8.30 10.98 -28.07
CA GLU A 20 8.78 11.05 -29.46
C GLU A 20 10.19 10.46 -29.62
N ASN A 21 11.06 10.62 -28.63
CA ASN A 21 12.49 10.36 -28.79
C ASN A 21 12.98 9.09 -28.07
N TYR A 22 12.29 8.66 -27.01
CA TYR A 22 12.76 7.57 -26.14
C TYR A 22 11.79 6.38 -26.09
N ILE A 23 10.59 6.50 -26.65
CA ILE A 23 9.58 5.44 -26.62
C ILE A 23 9.32 4.94 -28.04
N SER A 24 9.33 3.62 -28.19
CA SER A 24 8.93 2.94 -29.42
C SER A 24 7.48 2.50 -29.31
N TRP A 25 6.71 2.82 -30.34
CA TRP A 25 5.26 2.60 -30.42
C TRP A 25 4.91 1.61 -31.53
N ASN A 26 3.88 0.80 -31.30
CA ASN A 26 3.21 -0.01 -32.31
C ASN A 26 1.74 0.43 -32.37
N GLY A 27 1.43 1.35 -33.29
CA GLY A 27 0.17 2.10 -33.21
C GLY A 27 0.14 2.95 -31.95
N ASP A 28 -0.91 2.82 -31.14
CA ASP A 28 -1.07 3.57 -29.88
C ASP A 28 -0.46 2.83 -28.66
N GLU A 29 0.12 1.63 -28.85
CA GLU A 29 0.70 0.83 -27.78
C GLU A 29 2.21 1.07 -27.66
N ALA A 30 2.67 1.49 -26.47
CA ALA A 30 4.11 1.54 -26.17
C ALA A 30 4.67 0.11 -26.06
N VAL A 31 5.74 -0.19 -26.80
CA VAL A 31 6.34 -1.54 -26.85
C VAL A 31 7.76 -1.61 -26.30
N ALA A 32 8.47 -0.49 -26.29
CA ALA A 32 9.78 -0.36 -25.66
C ALA A 32 10.03 1.10 -25.27
N MET A 33 10.96 1.30 -24.34
CA MET A 33 11.52 2.60 -24.01
C MET A 33 13.03 2.44 -23.90
N ASP A 34 13.77 3.52 -24.11
CA ASP A 34 15.20 3.55 -23.86
C ASP A 34 15.47 3.13 -22.42
N LEU A 35 16.15 2.01 -22.27
CA LEU A 35 16.74 1.63 -20.99
C LEU A 35 17.89 2.58 -20.64
N TYR A 36 18.57 3.08 -21.68
CA TYR A 36 19.66 4.04 -21.58
C TYR A 36 19.76 4.84 -22.89
N TYR A 37 20.07 6.13 -22.77
CA TYR A 37 20.38 7.01 -23.89
C TYR A 37 21.69 7.75 -23.58
N ASP A 38 22.65 7.72 -24.51
CA ASP A 38 23.88 8.50 -24.45
C ASP A 38 23.80 9.72 -25.39
N PRO A 39 23.65 10.94 -24.86
CA PRO A 39 23.53 12.14 -25.69
C PRO A 39 24.87 12.62 -26.28
N VAL A 40 26.02 12.09 -25.85
CA VAL A 40 27.33 12.49 -26.38
C VAL A 40 27.60 11.84 -27.74
N VAL A 41 27.18 10.58 -27.87
CA VAL A 41 27.35 9.80 -29.10
C VAL A 41 26.03 9.53 -29.83
N ASP A 42 24.90 9.98 -29.28
CA ASP A 42 23.55 9.81 -29.81
C ASP A 42 23.13 8.34 -29.97
N GLU A 43 23.36 7.55 -28.91
CA GLU A 43 23.11 6.11 -28.92
C GLU A 43 21.96 5.73 -27.98
N HIS A 44 20.98 5.03 -28.55
CA HIS A 44 19.78 4.56 -27.86
C HIS A 44 19.86 3.06 -27.58
N LEU A 45 19.81 2.68 -26.30
CA LEU A 45 19.62 1.30 -25.88
C LEU A 45 18.15 1.04 -25.60
N GLN A 46 17.41 0.66 -26.63
CA GLN A 46 15.98 0.34 -26.52
C GLN A 46 15.73 -1.06 -25.99
N SER A 47 14.80 -1.17 -25.04
CA SER A 47 14.39 -2.47 -24.49
C SER A 47 12.96 -2.42 -23.96
N PRO A 48 12.18 -3.53 -24.07
CA PRO A 48 10.95 -3.66 -23.30
C PRO A 48 11.17 -3.47 -21.80
N LEU A 49 12.36 -3.81 -21.28
CA LEU A 49 12.71 -3.58 -19.87
C LEU A 49 12.74 -2.08 -19.52
N GLY A 50 13.18 -1.22 -20.45
CA GLY A 50 13.14 0.23 -20.27
C GLY A 50 11.71 0.76 -20.10
N LEU A 51 10.73 0.06 -20.67
CA LEU A 51 9.30 0.38 -20.50
C LEU A 51 8.71 -0.23 -19.22
N ILE A 52 9.10 -1.46 -18.87
CA ILE A 52 8.60 -2.17 -17.67
C ILE A 52 9.13 -1.52 -16.38
N ALA A 53 10.42 -1.17 -16.31
CA ALA A 53 11.04 -0.65 -15.09
C ALA A 53 10.35 0.60 -14.49
N PRO A 54 9.93 1.62 -15.27
CA PRO A 54 9.24 2.80 -14.75
C PRO A 54 7.73 2.62 -14.52
N THR A 55 7.15 1.44 -14.77
CA THR A 55 5.69 1.19 -14.74
C THR A 55 5.01 1.73 -13.48
N TRP A 56 5.57 1.46 -12.29
CA TRP A 56 5.01 1.95 -11.03
C TRP A 56 4.92 3.48 -10.96
N TYR A 57 5.93 4.18 -11.49
CA TYR A 57 5.96 5.65 -11.49
C TYR A 57 5.07 6.23 -12.58
N LEU A 58 4.90 5.52 -13.71
CA LEU A 58 4.01 5.93 -14.78
C LEU A 58 2.53 5.70 -14.43
N ALA A 59 2.19 4.73 -13.58
CA ALA A 59 0.80 4.42 -13.23
C ALA A 59 -0.07 5.64 -12.84
N PRO A 60 0.37 6.58 -11.97
CA PRO A 60 -0.39 7.79 -11.67
C PRO A 60 -0.33 8.88 -12.76
N GLN A 61 0.56 8.81 -13.74
CA GLN A 61 0.85 9.94 -14.63
C GLN A 61 0.49 9.66 -16.10
N ARG A 62 0.72 8.43 -16.56
CA ARG A 62 0.51 7.91 -17.93
C ARG A 62 0.03 6.47 -17.81
N ARG A 63 -1.22 6.32 -17.35
CA ARG A 63 -1.77 5.03 -16.92
C ARG A 63 -1.86 4.04 -18.07
N GLU A 64 -2.26 4.50 -19.24
CA GLU A 64 -2.34 3.73 -20.47
C GLU A 64 -1.01 3.07 -20.84
N VAL A 65 0.11 3.80 -20.70
CA VAL A 65 1.45 3.26 -20.95
C VAL A 65 1.84 2.25 -19.87
N ALA A 66 1.59 2.58 -18.61
CA ALA A 66 1.89 1.70 -17.48
C ALA A 66 1.12 0.37 -17.55
N GLU A 67 -0.16 0.41 -17.94
CA GLU A 67 -0.98 -0.78 -18.12
C GLU A 67 -0.46 -1.67 -19.25
N THR A 68 -0.05 -1.07 -20.38
CA THR A 68 0.55 -1.83 -21.50
C THR A 68 1.86 -2.49 -21.07
N ALA A 69 2.74 -1.75 -20.37
CA ALA A 69 4.01 -2.27 -19.85
C ALA A 69 3.80 -3.45 -18.89
N TRP A 70 2.85 -3.32 -17.96
CA TRP A 70 2.50 -4.41 -17.04
C TRP A 70 1.93 -5.63 -17.78
N LYS A 71 0.98 -5.43 -18.70
CA LYS A 71 0.39 -6.52 -19.51
C LYS A 71 1.45 -7.24 -20.32
N PHE A 72 2.40 -6.52 -20.89
CA PHE A 72 3.52 -7.10 -21.64
C PHE A 72 4.36 -8.03 -20.75
N GLY A 73 4.79 -7.55 -19.58
CA GLY A 73 5.55 -8.38 -18.63
C GLY A 73 4.74 -9.58 -18.12
N ALA A 74 3.47 -9.38 -17.80
CA ALA A 74 2.58 -10.45 -17.34
C ALA A 74 2.35 -11.51 -18.43
N ALA A 75 2.18 -11.11 -19.69
CA ALA A 75 2.04 -12.03 -20.82
C ALA A 75 3.34 -12.82 -21.05
N ALA A 76 4.50 -12.17 -20.97
CA ALA A 76 5.80 -12.81 -21.16
C ALA A 76 6.07 -13.94 -20.16
N LEU A 77 5.57 -13.82 -18.92
CA LEU A 77 5.65 -14.86 -17.89
C LEU A 77 4.47 -15.84 -17.89
N GLY A 78 3.54 -15.75 -18.85
CA GLY A 78 2.36 -16.62 -18.92
C GLY A 78 1.31 -16.34 -17.84
N LEU A 79 1.44 -15.23 -17.09
CA LEU A 79 0.53 -14.89 -15.99
C LEU A 79 -0.92 -14.72 -16.48
N LEU A 80 -1.11 -14.14 -17.66
CA LEU A 80 -2.43 -13.86 -18.25
C LEU A 80 -3.08 -15.06 -18.96
N GLY A 81 -2.36 -16.18 -19.11
CA GLY A 81 -2.88 -17.40 -19.73
C GLY A 81 -3.40 -18.43 -18.72
N ASP A 82 -3.80 -19.61 -19.20
CA ASP A 82 -4.30 -20.70 -18.36
C ASP A 82 -3.19 -21.62 -17.80
N GLY A 83 -1.97 -21.55 -18.35
CA GLY A 83 -0.83 -22.36 -17.89
C GLY A 83 -0.12 -21.78 -16.67
N ASP A 84 0.90 -22.48 -16.18
CA ASP A 84 1.70 -22.03 -15.03
C ASP A 84 2.48 -20.74 -15.32
N VAL A 85 2.79 -19.98 -14.27
CA VAL A 85 3.64 -18.78 -14.39
C VAL A 85 5.09 -19.23 -14.53
N GLY A 86 5.75 -18.77 -15.59
CA GLY A 86 7.13 -19.15 -15.93
C GLY A 86 8.19 -18.43 -15.09
N LEU A 87 8.12 -18.53 -13.75
CA LEU A 87 9.13 -17.97 -12.85
C LEU A 87 10.26 -18.98 -12.63
N THR A 88 11.49 -18.57 -12.92
CA THR A 88 12.69 -19.41 -12.71
C THR A 88 13.66 -18.83 -11.68
N ASP A 89 13.67 -17.51 -11.54
CA ASP A 89 14.41 -16.74 -10.53
C ASP A 89 13.45 -15.75 -9.84
N PHE A 90 13.72 -15.40 -8.58
CA PHE A 90 12.88 -14.42 -7.87
C PHE A 90 12.84 -13.06 -8.60
N ARG A 91 13.88 -12.70 -9.34
CA ARG A 91 13.96 -11.45 -10.12
C ARG A 91 12.94 -11.41 -11.25
N ASP A 92 12.57 -12.56 -11.81
CA ASP A 92 11.55 -12.66 -12.86
C ASP A 92 10.20 -12.17 -12.34
N GLY A 93 9.87 -12.56 -11.10
CA GLY A 93 8.61 -12.22 -10.45
C GLY A 93 8.60 -10.88 -9.72
N LEU A 94 9.77 -10.33 -9.35
CA LEU A 94 9.87 -9.17 -8.45
C LEU A 94 9.10 -7.94 -8.94
N MET A 95 9.32 -7.53 -10.20
CA MET A 95 8.65 -6.35 -10.77
C MET A 95 7.15 -6.59 -10.98
N LEU A 96 6.76 -7.78 -11.44
CA LEU A 96 5.34 -8.11 -11.57
C LEU A 96 4.64 -8.14 -10.21
N ALA A 97 5.26 -8.75 -9.20
CA ALA A 97 4.72 -8.80 -7.85
C ALA A 97 4.51 -7.38 -7.33
N TRP A 98 5.50 -6.50 -7.49
CA TRP A 98 5.36 -5.08 -7.16
C TRP A 98 4.17 -4.42 -7.87
N PHE A 99 4.06 -4.56 -9.19
CA PHE A 99 3.03 -3.87 -9.97
C PHE A 99 1.63 -4.50 -9.85
N THR A 100 1.52 -5.77 -9.46
CA THR A 100 0.20 -6.43 -9.37
C THR A 100 -0.74 -5.73 -8.41
N GLY A 101 -0.23 -5.17 -7.31
CA GLY A 101 -1.05 -4.37 -6.39
C GLY A 101 -1.74 -3.18 -7.05
N GLU A 102 -1.25 -2.68 -8.19
CA GLU A 102 -1.84 -1.55 -8.91
C GLU A 102 -2.74 -1.99 -10.09
N PHE A 103 -2.43 -3.12 -10.74
CA PHE A 103 -3.05 -3.51 -12.01
C PHE A 103 -3.86 -4.81 -11.97
N ALA A 104 -3.81 -5.59 -10.89
CA ALA A 104 -4.46 -6.89 -10.83
C ALA A 104 -5.04 -7.23 -9.45
N ASP A 105 -6.13 -8.00 -9.45
CA ASP A 105 -6.72 -8.59 -8.26
C ASP A 105 -7.30 -9.99 -8.57
N GLY A 106 -7.89 -10.62 -7.57
CA GLY A 106 -8.61 -11.88 -7.70
C GLY A 106 -7.71 -12.99 -8.20
N LYS A 107 -8.13 -13.65 -9.28
CA LYS A 107 -7.43 -14.83 -9.80
C LYS A 107 -6.01 -14.52 -10.29
N VAL A 108 -5.80 -13.37 -10.94
CA VAL A 108 -4.48 -13.02 -11.50
C VAL A 108 -3.48 -12.75 -10.39
N LYS A 109 -3.88 -11.94 -9.39
CA LYS A 109 -3.05 -11.66 -8.21
C LYS A 109 -2.72 -12.96 -7.48
N ARG A 110 -3.72 -13.79 -7.15
CA ARG A 110 -3.49 -15.09 -6.50
C ARG A 110 -2.54 -15.99 -7.26
N LYS A 111 -2.73 -16.15 -8.58
CA LYS A 111 -1.89 -16.98 -9.43
C LYS A 111 -0.41 -16.55 -9.39
N LEU A 112 -0.14 -15.24 -9.43
CA LEU A 112 1.23 -14.75 -9.31
C LEU A 112 1.81 -15.06 -7.93
N TRP A 113 1.06 -14.78 -6.87
CA TRP A 113 1.54 -14.97 -5.50
C TRP A 113 1.77 -16.44 -5.14
N GLU A 114 0.92 -17.35 -5.64
CA GLU A 114 1.13 -18.80 -5.54
C GLU A 114 2.43 -19.23 -6.23
N ALA A 115 2.75 -18.64 -7.39
CA ALA A 115 4.02 -18.91 -8.09
C ALA A 115 5.23 -18.28 -7.36
N CYS A 116 5.05 -17.13 -6.71
CA CYS A 116 6.10 -16.44 -5.95
C CYS A 116 6.38 -17.07 -4.57
N ASP A 117 5.43 -17.78 -3.97
CA ASP A 117 5.49 -18.25 -2.58
C ASP A 117 6.79 -19.01 -2.26
N THR A 118 7.21 -19.91 -3.17
CA THR A 118 8.46 -20.66 -3.01
C THR A 118 9.71 -19.80 -3.23
N LEU A 119 9.69 -18.91 -4.22
CA LEU A 119 10.88 -18.13 -4.61
C LEU A 119 11.14 -16.95 -3.68
N PHE A 120 10.09 -16.40 -3.06
CA PHE A 120 10.20 -15.21 -2.23
C PHE A 120 10.43 -15.54 -0.75
N GLU A 121 10.15 -16.77 -0.32
CA GLU A 121 10.36 -17.24 1.06
C GLU A 121 9.70 -16.29 2.09
N PRO A 122 8.36 -16.10 2.05
CA PRO A 122 7.66 -15.31 3.05
C PRO A 122 7.83 -15.95 4.43
N SER A 123 8.19 -15.14 5.42
CA SER A 123 8.41 -15.58 6.79
C SER A 123 7.86 -14.56 7.78
N LEU A 124 7.31 -15.06 8.89
CA LEU A 124 6.90 -14.28 10.03
C LEU A 124 7.72 -14.72 11.23
N ASP A 125 8.51 -13.81 11.80
CA ASP A 125 9.21 -14.05 13.06
C ASP A 125 8.18 -14.02 14.21
N PRO A 126 8.00 -15.12 14.96
CA PRO A 126 6.99 -15.20 16.01
C PRO A 126 7.32 -14.36 17.25
N ASP A 127 8.58 -14.02 17.47
CA ASP A 127 9.03 -13.27 18.64
C ASP A 127 8.91 -11.75 18.37
N SER A 128 9.40 -11.31 17.21
CA SER A 128 9.38 -9.90 16.82
C SER A 128 8.09 -9.46 16.13
N GLY A 129 7.33 -10.40 15.55
CA GLY A 129 6.17 -10.12 14.70
C GLY A 129 6.53 -9.58 13.32
N GLU A 130 7.82 -9.57 12.94
CA GLU A 130 8.29 -9.03 11.66
C GLU A 130 8.00 -10.00 10.52
N PHE A 131 7.31 -9.52 9.49
CA PHE A 131 7.09 -10.26 8.25
C PHE A 131 8.09 -9.84 7.18
N THR A 132 8.77 -10.80 6.56
CA THR A 132 9.79 -10.54 5.53
C THR A 132 9.82 -11.62 4.44
N PHE A 133 10.34 -11.25 3.28
CA PHE A 133 10.67 -12.13 2.15
C PHE A 133 12.19 -12.35 2.09
N GLY A 134 12.61 -13.61 2.05
CA GLY A 134 14.02 -14.04 2.04
C GLY A 134 14.70 -14.09 0.65
N PHE A 135 13.93 -14.35 -0.41
CA PHE A 135 14.40 -14.42 -1.81
C PHE A 135 15.58 -15.39 -2.07
N GLY A 136 15.79 -16.39 -1.21
CA GLY A 136 16.87 -17.38 -1.36
C GLY A 136 18.28 -16.80 -1.20
N LEU A 137 18.42 -15.58 -0.67
CA LEU A 137 19.71 -14.89 -0.56
C LEU A 137 20.53 -15.36 0.66
N ASN A 138 19.89 -16.04 1.62
CA ASN A 138 20.50 -16.53 2.86
C ASN A 138 21.25 -15.42 3.64
N GLU A 139 20.60 -14.26 3.76
CA GLU A 139 21.15 -13.09 4.44
C GLU A 139 20.55 -12.92 5.84
N PRO A 140 21.33 -12.42 6.83
CA PRO A 140 20.84 -12.23 8.19
C PRO A 140 19.84 -11.08 8.33
N HIS A 141 19.81 -10.17 7.35
CA HIS A 141 18.89 -9.05 7.30
C HIS A 141 18.22 -9.03 5.93
N PRO A 142 16.88 -9.13 5.85
CA PRO A 142 16.18 -9.15 4.58
C PRO A 142 16.44 -7.90 3.75
N ARG A 143 16.51 -8.07 2.42
CA ARG A 143 16.75 -6.95 1.50
C ARG A 143 15.59 -5.98 1.51
N GLY A 144 15.77 -4.83 2.14
CA GLY A 144 14.73 -3.80 2.29
C GLY A 144 14.13 -3.32 0.97
N GLN A 145 14.92 -3.14 -0.09
CA GLN A 145 14.40 -2.69 -1.39
C GLN A 145 13.47 -3.73 -2.05
N PHE A 146 13.82 -5.03 -1.98
CA PHE A 146 12.99 -6.09 -2.55
C PHE A 146 11.73 -6.30 -1.71
N ASN A 147 11.89 -6.34 -0.39
CA ASN A 147 10.78 -6.41 0.55
C ASN A 147 9.80 -5.25 0.35
N ALA A 148 10.27 -4.00 0.26
CA ALA A 148 9.40 -2.84 0.06
C ALA A 148 8.59 -2.91 -1.25
N ARG A 149 9.24 -3.32 -2.35
CA ARG A 149 8.57 -3.47 -3.67
C ARG A 149 7.48 -4.53 -3.63
N VAL A 150 7.82 -5.72 -3.14
CA VAL A 150 6.90 -6.86 -3.08
C VAL A 150 5.79 -6.60 -2.07
N MET A 151 6.10 -5.98 -0.93
CA MET A 151 5.10 -5.61 0.07
C MET A 151 4.06 -4.65 -0.50
N ALA A 152 4.47 -3.65 -1.29
CA ALA A 152 3.52 -2.76 -1.96
C ALA A 152 2.54 -3.57 -2.84
N GLY A 153 3.05 -4.52 -3.63
CA GLY A 153 2.23 -5.41 -4.43
C GLY A 153 1.29 -6.32 -3.61
N TRP A 154 1.75 -6.75 -2.43
CA TRP A 154 0.99 -7.62 -1.53
C TRP A 154 -0.19 -6.88 -0.91
N VAL A 155 0.07 -5.72 -0.31
CA VAL A 155 -0.92 -4.98 0.49
C VAL A 155 -1.83 -4.07 -0.34
N CYS A 156 -1.36 -3.56 -1.48
CA CYS A 156 -2.16 -2.67 -2.30
C CYS A 156 -3.30 -3.41 -3.04
N GLN A 157 -4.39 -2.68 -3.20
CA GLN A 157 -5.52 -3.03 -4.06
C GLN A 157 -5.40 -2.27 -5.39
N PRO A 158 -5.99 -2.76 -6.50
CA PRO A 158 -5.88 -2.11 -7.79
C PRO A 158 -6.19 -0.62 -7.74
N GLY A 159 -5.33 0.19 -8.35
CA GLY A 159 -5.44 1.65 -8.35
C GLY A 159 -5.00 2.34 -7.06
N ALA A 160 -4.66 1.63 -5.98
CA ALA A 160 -4.32 2.24 -4.70
C ALA A 160 -3.11 3.19 -4.81
N TRP A 161 -2.13 2.88 -5.66
CA TRP A 161 -0.98 3.76 -5.86
C TRP A 161 -1.38 5.02 -6.63
N ALA A 162 -2.13 4.89 -7.72
CA ALA A 162 -2.60 6.04 -8.50
C ALA A 162 -3.53 6.96 -7.68
N GLN A 163 -4.42 6.37 -6.87
CA GLN A 163 -5.38 7.11 -6.05
C GLN A 163 -4.73 8.07 -5.05
N ILE A 164 -3.55 7.76 -4.51
CA ILE A 164 -2.82 8.66 -3.61
C ILE A 164 -2.54 10.02 -4.27
N PHE A 165 -2.35 10.03 -5.59
CA PHE A 165 -2.06 11.25 -6.35
C PHE A 165 -3.33 11.92 -6.91
N HIS A 166 -4.30 11.11 -7.37
CA HIS A 166 -5.51 11.63 -8.03
C HIS A 166 -6.62 12.03 -7.06
N THR A 167 -6.78 11.27 -5.98
CA THR A 167 -7.86 11.46 -5.00
C THR A 167 -7.30 11.36 -3.58
N PRO A 168 -6.36 12.25 -3.18
CA PRO A 168 -5.77 12.18 -1.86
C PRO A 168 -6.82 12.46 -0.78
N ASN A 169 -6.95 11.55 0.20
CA ASN A 169 -7.66 11.85 1.44
C ASN A 169 -6.83 12.83 2.28
N LEU A 170 -7.09 14.14 2.11
CA LEU A 170 -6.42 15.20 2.87
C LEU A 170 -7.11 15.50 4.21
N GLU A 171 -8.41 15.20 4.31
CA GLU A 171 -9.20 15.43 5.52
C GLU A 171 -8.68 14.62 6.71
N LYS A 172 -8.05 13.46 6.46
CA LYS A 172 -7.37 12.65 7.50
C LYS A 172 -6.37 13.43 8.37
N HIS A 173 -5.84 14.55 7.86
CA HIS A 173 -4.89 15.38 8.61
C HIS A 173 -5.56 16.29 9.65
N SER A 174 -6.88 16.48 9.58
CA SER A 174 -7.67 17.20 10.59
C SER A 174 -8.63 16.29 11.36
N GLN A 175 -8.93 15.10 10.84
CA GLN A 175 -9.80 14.11 11.50
C GLN A 175 -9.18 13.57 12.80
N PRO A 176 -10.01 13.02 13.71
CA PRO A 176 -9.55 12.31 14.89
C PRO A 176 -8.51 11.24 14.56
N CYS A 177 -7.49 11.13 15.40
CA CYS A 177 -6.39 10.19 15.19
C CYS A 177 -5.93 9.53 16.48
N VAL A 178 -5.32 8.36 16.33
CA VAL A 178 -4.70 7.58 17.40
C VAL A 178 -3.22 7.95 17.50
N GLU A 179 -2.74 8.20 18.71
CA GLU A 179 -1.33 8.40 19.04
C GLU A 179 -0.90 7.51 20.21
N GLY A 180 0.40 7.23 20.31
CA GLY A 180 0.98 6.48 21.42
C GLY A 180 0.70 4.98 21.40
N VAL A 181 0.52 4.39 20.21
CA VAL A 181 0.43 2.94 20.03
C VAL A 181 1.73 2.29 20.50
N ASP A 182 1.61 1.29 21.35
CA ASP A 182 2.71 0.55 21.96
C ASP A 182 3.29 -0.52 21.01
N PHE A 183 3.86 -0.06 19.91
CA PHE A 183 4.57 -0.87 18.94
C PHE A 183 5.99 -1.23 19.43
N PRO A 184 6.52 -2.44 19.20
CA PRO A 184 6.00 -3.52 18.36
C PRO A 184 5.15 -4.55 19.11
N ARG A 185 4.60 -4.26 20.29
CA ARG A 185 3.74 -5.23 21.00
C ARG A 185 2.33 -5.30 20.40
N PHE A 186 1.85 -4.15 19.94
CA PHE A 186 0.53 -3.98 19.35
C PHE A 186 0.60 -3.16 18.06
N ALA A 187 -0.30 -3.45 17.13
CA ALA A 187 -0.50 -2.69 15.90
C ALA A 187 -1.98 -2.34 15.72
N MET A 188 -2.29 -1.22 15.08
CA MET A 188 -3.66 -0.89 14.68
C MET A 188 -3.98 -1.63 13.38
N SER A 189 -5.02 -2.47 13.38
CA SER A 189 -5.60 -3.00 12.14
C SER A 189 -6.70 -2.11 11.58
N GLN A 190 -7.25 -1.22 12.40
CA GLN A 190 -8.21 -0.20 11.98
C GLN A 190 -8.00 1.07 12.80
N ALA A 191 -7.94 2.22 12.11
CA ALA A 191 -7.92 3.54 12.72
C ALA A 191 -8.38 4.57 11.67
N HIS A 192 -9.69 4.75 11.52
CA HIS A 192 -10.23 5.73 10.58
C HIS A 192 -11.50 6.39 11.11
N TRP A 193 -11.71 7.62 10.67
CA TRP A 193 -12.88 8.42 10.99
C TRP A 193 -13.91 8.32 9.87
N GLU A 194 -15.16 8.05 10.23
CA GLU A 194 -16.30 8.01 9.32
C GLU A 194 -17.53 8.58 10.03
N GLU A 195 -18.20 9.56 9.43
CA GLU A 195 -19.52 10.06 9.85
C GLU A 195 -19.73 10.30 11.36
N GLY A 196 -18.77 10.95 12.05
CA GLY A 196 -18.91 11.23 13.50
C GLY A 196 -18.33 10.15 14.43
N SER A 197 -17.83 9.06 13.84
CA SER A 197 -17.35 7.89 14.56
C SER A 197 -15.87 7.60 14.25
N LEU A 198 -15.10 7.28 15.29
CA LEU A 198 -13.74 6.75 15.13
C LEU A 198 -13.78 5.23 15.25
N HIS A 199 -13.45 4.54 14.15
CA HIS A 199 -13.37 3.09 14.07
C HIS A 199 -11.96 2.60 14.40
N LEU A 200 -11.87 1.65 15.31
CA LEU A 200 -10.64 1.21 15.95
C LEU A 200 -10.57 -0.32 16.02
N ALA A 201 -9.40 -0.88 15.75
CA ALA A 201 -9.11 -2.29 16.02
C ALA A 201 -7.61 -2.43 16.29
N VAL A 202 -7.26 -3.27 17.25
CA VAL A 202 -5.88 -3.51 17.67
C VAL A 202 -5.59 -4.99 17.58
N ASP A 203 -4.50 -5.32 16.89
CA ASP A 203 -3.97 -6.67 16.81
C ASP A 203 -2.72 -6.82 17.67
N PRO A 204 -2.54 -7.98 18.32
CA PRO A 204 -1.30 -8.35 18.97
C PRO A 204 -0.24 -8.67 17.91
N CYS A 205 0.98 -8.17 18.07
CA CYS A 205 2.06 -8.48 17.12
C CYS A 205 2.70 -9.85 17.36
N ASN A 206 2.45 -10.48 18.53
CA ASN A 206 2.86 -11.85 18.82
C ASN A 206 1.84 -12.55 19.72
N SER A 207 1.93 -13.88 19.80
CA SER A 207 0.97 -14.71 20.53
C SER A 207 0.90 -14.40 22.03
N ALA A 208 1.98 -13.90 22.63
CA ALA A 208 2.01 -13.55 24.05
C ALA A 208 1.16 -12.31 24.38
N MET A 209 0.93 -11.42 23.39
CA MET A 209 0.13 -10.20 23.57
C MET A 209 -1.36 -10.39 23.26
N ASN A 210 -1.78 -11.57 22.79
CA ASN A 210 -3.18 -11.82 22.44
C ASN A 210 -4.11 -11.70 23.64
N GLY A 211 -5.15 -10.87 23.51
CA GLY A 211 -6.12 -10.55 24.56
C GLY A 211 -5.58 -9.62 25.65
N VAL A 212 -4.34 -9.15 25.54
CA VAL A 212 -3.78 -8.16 26.48
C VAL A 212 -4.37 -6.79 26.17
N LYS A 213 -4.70 -6.04 27.21
CA LYS A 213 -5.17 -4.66 27.05
C LYS A 213 -4.01 -3.70 26.85
N THR A 214 -4.20 -2.73 25.98
CA THR A 214 -3.25 -1.65 25.72
C THR A 214 -3.95 -0.29 25.74
N SER A 215 -3.22 0.75 26.14
CA SER A 215 -3.73 2.10 26.20
C SER A 215 -3.14 2.97 25.09
N MET A 216 -3.97 3.84 24.53
CA MET A 216 -3.55 4.84 23.52
C MET A 216 -4.30 6.14 23.72
N ASN A 217 -3.80 7.21 23.10
CA ASN A 217 -4.45 8.51 23.14
C ASN A 217 -5.20 8.75 21.83
N ILE A 218 -6.38 9.33 21.94
CA ILE A 218 -7.13 9.87 20.80
C ILE A 218 -6.99 11.38 20.84
N ARG A 219 -6.75 12.00 19.68
CA ARG A 219 -6.62 13.44 19.53
C ARG A 219 -7.51 13.97 18.41
N ARG A 220 -7.70 15.29 18.42
CA ARG A 220 -8.51 16.03 17.45
C ARG A 220 -9.97 15.57 17.41
N LEU A 221 -10.50 15.13 18.55
CA LEU A 221 -11.93 14.90 18.71
C LEU A 221 -12.67 16.24 18.48
N PRO A 222 -13.80 16.22 17.75
CA PRO A 222 -14.53 17.44 17.37
C PRO A 222 -15.17 18.17 18.56
N ALA A 223 -15.36 17.49 19.69
CA ALA A 223 -15.98 18.05 20.88
C ALA A 223 -15.36 17.48 22.17
N ASP A 224 -15.34 18.32 23.20
CA ASP A 224 -15.09 17.91 24.58
C ASP A 224 -16.34 17.28 25.19
N GLY A 225 -16.17 16.56 26.31
CA GLY A 225 -17.28 15.94 27.02
C GLY A 225 -17.26 14.41 26.93
N GLU A 226 -18.42 13.78 27.10
CA GLU A 226 -18.50 12.32 27.16
C GLU A 226 -18.48 11.68 25.77
N TRP A 227 -17.63 10.67 25.62
CA TRP A 227 -17.51 9.82 24.45
C TRP A 227 -17.74 8.36 24.84
N ILE A 228 -18.47 7.65 24.00
CA ILE A 228 -18.90 6.27 24.19
C ILE A 228 -18.05 5.36 23.30
N LEU A 229 -17.34 4.43 23.92
CA LEU A 229 -16.59 3.37 23.25
C LEU A 229 -17.41 2.08 23.29
N THR A 230 -17.83 1.63 22.10
CA THR A 230 -18.64 0.44 21.89
C THR A 230 -17.81 -0.63 21.18
N SER A 231 -17.66 -1.80 21.77
CA SER A 231 -17.03 -2.96 21.12
C SER A 231 -18.01 -3.70 20.20
N GLY A 232 -17.48 -4.55 19.32
CA GLY A 232 -18.28 -5.35 18.39
C GLY A 232 -19.31 -6.27 19.06
N ASP A 233 -19.08 -6.67 20.31
CA ASP A 233 -20.03 -7.44 21.14
C ASP A 233 -21.07 -6.58 21.88
N GLN A 234 -21.12 -5.27 21.58
CA GLN A 234 -22.00 -4.27 22.21
C GLN A 234 -21.68 -3.96 23.67
N THR A 235 -20.49 -4.34 24.18
CA THR A 235 -20.01 -3.84 25.47
C THR A 235 -19.68 -2.36 25.34
N VAL A 236 -20.13 -1.56 26.32
CA VAL A 236 -19.99 -0.11 26.31
C VAL A 236 -19.14 0.35 27.48
N SER A 237 -18.25 1.29 27.22
CA SER A 237 -17.53 2.07 28.21
C SER A 237 -17.53 3.54 27.82
N SER A 238 -17.39 4.46 28.78
CA SER A 238 -17.29 5.89 28.47
C SER A 238 -15.94 6.48 28.89
N CYS A 239 -15.55 7.51 28.18
CA CYS A 239 -14.37 8.31 28.46
C CYS A 239 -14.70 9.80 28.29
N VAL A 240 -13.89 10.68 28.88
CA VAL A 240 -14.11 12.13 28.81
C VAL A 240 -13.02 12.75 27.96
N ALA A 241 -13.42 13.44 26.91
CA ALA A 241 -12.54 14.25 26.08
C ALA A 241 -12.37 15.66 26.67
N VAL A 242 -11.13 16.13 26.73
CA VAL A 242 -10.76 17.48 27.15
C VAL A 242 -9.72 18.04 26.20
N GLY A 243 -9.98 19.23 25.63
CA GLY A 243 -9.12 19.81 24.59
C GLY A 243 -9.08 18.99 23.31
N GLY A 244 -10.14 18.24 23.00
CA GLY A 244 -10.20 17.32 21.86
C GLY A 244 -9.36 16.05 22.04
N GLU A 245 -8.98 15.70 23.27
CA GLU A 245 -8.13 14.55 23.57
C GLU A 245 -8.75 13.66 24.65
N THR A 246 -8.58 12.35 24.52
CA THR A 246 -8.96 11.36 25.54
C THR A 246 -8.00 10.17 25.50
N ARG A 247 -7.99 9.36 26.56
CA ARG A 247 -7.24 8.10 26.62
C ARG A 247 -8.22 6.94 26.65
N ILE A 248 -7.97 5.94 25.81
CA ILE A 248 -8.78 4.72 25.74
C ILE A 248 -7.92 3.49 26.03
N GLU A 249 -8.59 2.41 26.41
CA GLU A 249 -7.99 1.09 26.60
C GLU A 249 -8.72 0.09 25.69
N LEU A 250 -7.97 -0.63 24.86
CA LEU A 250 -8.49 -1.62 23.92
C LEU A 250 -7.87 -2.99 24.21
N GLN A 251 -8.65 -4.04 24.00
CA GLN A 251 -8.16 -5.42 24.04
C GLN A 251 -7.54 -5.77 22.68
N ALA A 252 -6.31 -6.31 22.68
CA ALA A 252 -5.60 -6.68 21.46
C ALA A 252 -5.95 -8.10 21.02
N ASP A 253 -7.08 -8.24 20.35
CA ASP A 253 -7.57 -9.51 19.79
C ASP A 253 -8.26 -9.33 18.42
N GLY A 254 -8.05 -8.18 17.78
CA GLY A 254 -8.66 -7.85 16.49
C GLY A 254 -10.13 -7.43 16.57
N SER A 255 -10.72 -7.35 17.78
CA SER A 255 -12.09 -6.86 17.95
C SER A 255 -12.21 -5.41 17.45
N SER A 256 -13.31 -5.12 16.77
CA SER A 256 -13.65 -3.77 16.34
C SER A 256 -14.28 -2.98 17.48
N PHE A 257 -13.93 -1.70 17.56
CA PHE A 257 -14.47 -0.73 18.48
C PHE A 257 -14.88 0.53 17.72
N THR A 258 -15.90 1.22 18.20
CA THR A 258 -16.35 2.51 17.68
C THR A 258 -16.42 3.51 18.82
N LEU A 259 -15.81 4.67 18.63
CA LEU A 259 -15.84 5.78 19.58
C LEU A 259 -16.70 6.92 19.02
N THR A 260 -17.76 7.30 19.75
CA THR A 260 -18.76 8.32 19.33
C THR A 260 -19.05 9.31 20.45
N ALA A 261 -19.46 10.54 20.12
CA ALA A 261 -19.88 11.51 21.12
C ALA A 261 -21.23 11.08 21.73
N ALA A 262 -21.38 11.21 23.06
CA ALA A 262 -22.62 10.81 23.73
C ALA A 262 -23.84 11.59 23.22
N ASP A 263 -23.68 12.87 22.89
CA ASP A 263 -24.77 13.76 22.44
C ASP A 263 -25.27 13.45 21.01
N GLU A 264 -24.50 12.73 20.19
CA GLU A 264 -24.89 12.33 18.83
C GLU A 264 -25.68 11.01 18.79
N THR A 265 -25.80 10.29 19.90
CA THR A 265 -26.66 9.09 20.00
C THR A 265 -28.16 9.40 19.99
N VAL A 266 -28.55 10.68 19.82
CA VAL A 266 -29.93 11.15 19.73
C VAL A 266 -30.21 11.78 18.36
N SER A 267 -30.02 11.03 17.27
CA SER A 267 -30.63 11.32 15.96
C SER A 267 -30.71 10.04 15.13
N ALA A 268 -31.71 9.22 15.44
CA ALA A 268 -32.20 8.15 14.58
C ALA A 268 -33.26 8.68 13.61
#